data_AF-A0AAD4GKA8-F1
#
_entry.id   AF-A0AAD4GKA8-F1
#
_cell.length_a   1.000
_cell.length_b   1.000
_cell.length_c   1.000
_cell.angle_alpha   90.00
_cell.angle_beta   90.00
_cell.angle_gamma   90.00
#
_symmetry.space_group_name_H-M   'P 1'
#
loop_
_entity.id
_entity.type
_entity.pdbx_description
1 polymer ?
#
loop_
_entity_poly.entity_id
_entity_poly.type
_entity_poly.pdbx_seq_one_letter_code
_entity_poly.pdbx_strand_id
1 'polypeptide(L)'
;LSAPSTAKINLALSHAWAESTSAKYQASVDTFLQFCEVELVPPHLRLPASDNLLCAFAASKVGSVSAGIVQGYLAGIKAWHILNNKPWLGSLRIHYILNGVANLAPSSSTKPPRPPVSHLMLVLLASNLNLTFNLDCCCFAAACMAFWGQLRLGEILSPWEKSFSSSNTVCCSHLMPPFNEKGSRLCHLPFTKVAKSRGESVVICRQADA
;
A
#
# COMPACT_ATOMS: atom_id res chain seq x y z
N LEU A 1 3.48 35.34 -5.76
CA LEU A 1 2.14 34.68 -5.66
C LEU A 1 1.34 35.42 -4.60
N SER A 2 0.03 35.59 -4.78
CA SER A 2 -0.84 36.16 -3.74
C SER A 2 -1.06 35.16 -2.60
N ALA A 3 -1.37 35.64 -1.39
CA ALA A 3 -1.63 34.78 -0.23
C ALA A 3 -2.75 33.73 -0.49
N PRO A 4 -3.87 34.07 -1.16
CA PRO A 4 -4.90 33.07 -1.50
C PRO A 4 -4.40 31.97 -2.45
N SER A 5 -3.55 32.31 -3.43
CA SER A 5 -2.98 31.33 -4.34
C SER A 5 -2.04 30.37 -3.62
N THR A 6 -1.21 30.87 -2.71
CA THR A 6 -0.32 30.04 -1.88
C THR A 6 -1.12 29.09 -0.98
N ALA A 7 -2.21 29.56 -0.37
CA ALA A 7 -3.09 28.72 0.46
C ALA A 7 -3.72 27.58 -0.35
N LYS A 8 -4.19 27.86 -1.58
CA LYS A 8 -4.72 26.82 -2.48
C LYS A 8 -3.68 25.79 -2.89
N ILE A 9 -2.43 26.21 -3.14
CA ILE A 9 -1.32 25.31 -3.44
C ILE A 9 -1.05 24.38 -2.25
N ASN A 10 -0.95 24.95 -1.04
CA ASN A 10 -0.69 24.16 0.17
C ASN A 10 -1.81 23.16 0.45
N LEU A 11 -3.07 23.54 0.25
CA LEU A 11 -4.22 22.64 0.36
C LEU A 11 -4.16 21.50 -0.67
N ALA A 12 -3.82 21.80 -1.92
CA ALA A 12 -3.68 20.75 -2.94
C ALA A 12 -2.53 19.79 -2.60
N LEU A 13 -1.41 20.30 -2.07
CA LEU A 13 -0.26 19.50 -1.66
C LEU A 13 -0.56 18.64 -0.43
N SER A 14 -1.32 19.13 0.55
CA SER A 14 -1.70 18.33 1.73
C SER A 14 -2.61 17.15 1.40
N HIS A 15 -3.30 17.20 0.26
CA HIS A 15 -4.14 16.12 -0.26
C HIS A 15 -3.51 15.36 -1.45
N ALA A 16 -2.22 15.58 -1.74
CA ALA A 16 -1.54 14.93 -2.86
C ALA A 16 -1.42 13.40 -2.69
N TRP A 17 -1.44 12.91 -1.45
CA TRP A 17 -1.33 11.48 -1.13
C TRP A 17 -2.43 11.02 -0.19
N ALA A 18 -2.72 9.72 -0.26
CA ALA A 18 -3.52 9.06 0.77
C ALA A 18 -2.80 9.17 2.13
N GLU A 19 -3.58 9.23 3.21
CA GLU A 19 -3.06 9.38 4.57
C GLU A 19 -2.02 8.31 4.93
N SER A 20 -2.27 7.05 4.57
CA SER A 20 -1.32 5.95 4.79
C SER A 20 0.00 6.12 4.04
N THR A 21 -0.03 6.70 2.84
CA THR A 21 1.19 7.03 2.08
C THR A 21 1.92 8.21 2.72
N SER A 22 1.20 9.23 3.17
CA SER A 22 1.77 10.39 3.87
C SER A 22 2.50 9.96 5.16
N ALA A 23 1.84 9.14 6.00
CA ALA A 23 2.44 8.60 7.21
C ALA A 23 3.69 7.76 6.92
N LYS A 24 3.67 6.93 5.86
CA LYS A 24 4.84 6.15 5.44
C LYS A 24 6.01 7.03 4.98
N TYR A 25 5.72 8.10 4.25
CA TYR A 25 6.74 9.05 3.81
C TYR A 25 7.32 9.83 4.98
N GLN A 26 6.49 10.24 5.94
CA GLN A 26 6.96 10.87 7.17
C GLN A 26 7.91 9.95 7.94
N ALA A 27 7.51 8.70 8.18
CA ALA A 27 8.36 7.71 8.85
C ALA A 27 9.69 7.46 8.11
N SER A 28 9.68 7.58 6.78
CA SER A 28 10.89 7.48 5.95
C SER A 28 11.84 8.67 6.16
N VAL A 29 11.28 9.88 6.29
CA VAL A 29 12.04 11.09 6.63
C VAL A 29 12.61 10.99 8.04
N ASP A 30 11.82 10.51 9.01
CA ASP A 30 12.27 10.35 10.40
C ASP A 30 13.44 9.35 10.47
N THR A 31 13.34 8.22 9.74
CA THR A 31 14.43 7.24 9.63
C THR A 31 15.71 7.86 9.05
N PHE A 32 15.58 8.76 8.08
CA PHE A 32 16.70 9.48 7.49
C PHE A 32 17.32 10.50 8.44
N LEU A 33 16.50 11.24 9.19
CA LEU A 33 16.96 12.19 10.20
C LEU A 33 17.68 11.48 11.34
N GLN A 34 17.20 10.32 11.78
CA GLN A 34 17.88 9.48 12.76
C GLN A 34 19.27 9.03 12.26
N PHE A 35 19.38 8.64 10.98
CA PHE A 35 20.68 8.35 10.38
C PHE A 35 21.60 9.58 10.40
N CYS A 36 21.08 10.76 10.08
CA CYS A 36 21.85 12.01 10.11
C CYS A 36 22.35 12.35 11.52
N GLU A 37 21.57 12.01 12.56
CA GLU A 37 21.99 12.19 13.96
C GLU A 37 23.13 11.27 14.34
N VAL A 38 23.05 9.99 13.95
CA VAL A 38 24.11 9.00 14.20
C VAL A 38 25.41 9.38 13.49
N GLU A 39 25.32 9.86 12.24
CA GLU A 39 26.47 10.34 11.46
C GLU A 39 26.92 11.77 11.83
N LEU A 40 26.32 12.37 12.88
CA LEU A 40 26.63 13.71 13.37
C LEU A 40 26.53 14.81 12.29
N VAL A 41 25.63 14.64 11.32
CA VAL A 41 25.38 15.63 10.27
C VAL A 41 24.71 16.87 10.89
N PRO A 42 25.29 18.07 10.71
CA PRO A 42 24.71 19.31 11.23
C PRO A 42 23.27 19.53 10.74
N PRO A 43 22.34 19.99 11.59
CA PRO A 43 20.92 20.12 11.23
C PRO A 43 20.65 20.86 9.92
N HIS A 44 21.41 21.91 9.63
CA HIS A 44 21.27 22.73 8.42
C HIS A 44 21.75 22.03 7.13
N LEU A 45 22.42 20.88 7.22
CA LEU A 45 22.89 20.08 6.07
C LEU A 45 22.04 18.82 5.84
N ARG A 46 21.05 18.53 6.69
CA ARG A 46 20.21 17.32 6.59
C ARG A 46 19.20 17.42 5.46
N LEU A 47 18.45 18.53 5.44
CA LEU A 47 17.38 18.80 4.48
C LEU A 47 17.45 20.25 4.00
N PRO A 48 17.41 20.54 2.70
CA PRO A 48 17.35 19.60 1.57
C PRO A 48 18.60 18.71 1.50
N ALA A 49 18.40 17.40 1.32
CA ALA A 49 19.51 16.45 1.31
C ALA A 49 20.34 16.59 0.02
N SER A 50 21.66 16.55 0.19
CA SER A 50 22.62 16.49 -0.93
C SER A 50 22.68 15.08 -1.53
N ASP A 51 23.17 14.96 -2.76
CA ASP A 51 23.37 13.65 -3.41
C ASP A 51 24.26 12.72 -2.57
N ASN A 52 25.38 13.24 -2.05
CA ASN A 52 26.31 12.47 -1.23
C ASN A 52 25.65 11.96 0.06
N LEU A 53 24.80 12.78 0.70
CA LEU A 53 24.10 12.38 1.91
C LEU A 53 23.02 11.31 1.63
N LEU A 54 22.30 11.44 0.52
CA LEU A 54 21.35 10.43 0.05
C LEU A 54 22.05 9.11 -0.30
N CYS A 55 23.22 9.20 -0.96
CA CYS A 55 24.07 8.06 -1.27
C CYS A 55 24.57 7.35 0.00
N ALA A 56 25.08 8.12 0.97
CA ALA A 56 25.55 7.59 2.25
C ALA A 56 24.41 6.91 3.03
N PHE A 57 23.22 7.54 3.07
CA PHE A 57 22.05 6.94 3.69
C PHE A 57 21.64 5.63 3.01
N ALA A 58 21.61 5.57 1.67
CA ALA A 58 21.29 4.34 0.95
C ALA A 58 22.33 3.24 1.20
N ALA A 59 23.62 3.61 1.23
CA ALA A 59 24.72 2.69 1.48
C ALA A 59 24.76 2.16 2.93
N SER A 60 24.32 2.95 3.93
CA SER A 60 24.26 2.49 5.33
C SER A 60 23.28 1.34 5.56
N LYS A 61 22.44 1.04 4.57
CA LYS A 61 21.44 -0.04 4.60
C LYS A 61 21.90 -1.34 3.94
N VAL A 62 23.10 -1.35 3.33
CA VAL A 62 23.73 -2.55 2.77
C VAL A 62 23.77 -3.67 3.81
N GLY A 63 23.45 -4.89 3.38
CA GLY A 63 23.45 -6.08 4.25
C GLY A 63 22.31 -6.15 5.28
N SER A 64 21.53 -5.07 5.47
CA SER A 64 20.51 -5.00 6.53
C SER A 64 19.07 -5.11 6.02
N VAL A 65 18.78 -4.51 4.86
CA VAL A 65 17.43 -4.49 4.27
C VAL A 65 17.49 -4.68 2.75
N SER A 66 16.36 -5.00 2.14
CA SER A 66 16.28 -5.13 0.67
C SER A 66 16.35 -3.77 -0.02
N ALA A 67 16.82 -3.75 -1.27
CA ALA A 67 16.87 -2.52 -2.08
C ALA A 67 15.51 -1.84 -2.24
N GLY A 68 14.42 -2.62 -2.27
CA GLY A 68 13.05 -2.10 -2.34
C GLY A 68 12.64 -1.29 -1.10
N ILE A 69 13.14 -1.65 0.09
CA ILE A 69 12.93 -0.87 1.31
C ILE A 69 13.68 0.47 1.22
N VAL A 70 14.94 0.44 0.77
CA VAL A 70 15.76 1.67 0.60
C VAL A 70 15.14 2.61 -0.44
N GLN A 71 14.63 2.08 -1.56
CA GLN A 71 13.87 2.85 -2.54
C GLN A 71 12.62 3.51 -1.91
N GLY A 72 11.92 2.80 -1.03
CA GLY A 72 10.80 3.33 -0.27
C GLY A 72 11.20 4.52 0.60
N TYR A 73 12.34 4.43 1.30
CA TYR A 73 12.85 5.55 2.09
C TYR A 73 13.21 6.75 1.22
N LEU A 74 13.95 6.54 0.14
CA LEU A 74 14.32 7.60 -0.81
C LEU A 74 13.09 8.27 -1.45
N ALA A 75 12.02 7.51 -1.71
CA ALA A 75 10.76 8.07 -2.18
C ALA A 75 10.11 9.01 -1.14
N GLY A 76 10.17 8.66 0.15
CA GLY A 76 9.70 9.53 1.23
C GLY A 76 10.51 10.82 1.36
N ILE A 77 11.85 10.72 1.27
CA ILE A 77 12.72 11.91 1.29
C ILE A 77 12.45 12.78 0.05
N LYS A 78 12.30 12.18 -1.14
CA LYS A 78 11.94 12.90 -2.36
C LYS A 78 10.59 13.59 -2.25
N ALA A 79 9.60 12.94 -1.63
CA ALA A 79 8.30 13.54 -1.35
C ALA A 79 8.41 14.78 -0.45
N TRP A 80 9.26 14.74 0.58
CA TRP A 80 9.56 15.91 1.41
C TRP A 80 10.12 17.07 0.59
N HIS A 81 11.07 16.81 -0.30
CA HIS A 81 11.64 17.84 -1.18
C HIS A 81 10.56 18.49 -2.06
N ILE A 82 9.67 17.68 -2.65
CA ILE A 82 8.56 18.16 -3.48
C ILE A 82 7.60 19.04 -2.66
N LEU A 83 7.16 18.57 -1.49
CA LEU A 83 6.24 19.32 -0.63
C LEU A 83 6.80 20.68 -0.19
N ASN A 84 8.10 20.72 0.12
CA ASN A 84 8.76 21.93 0.61
C ASN A 84 9.30 22.82 -0.51
N ASN A 85 9.01 22.47 -1.78
CA ASN A 85 9.52 23.16 -2.96
C ASN A 85 11.05 23.30 -2.93
N LYS A 86 11.75 22.21 -2.61
CA LYS A 86 13.21 22.12 -2.53
C LYS A 86 13.75 21.24 -3.66
N PRO A 87 14.93 21.55 -4.22
CA PRO A 87 15.49 20.78 -5.32
C PRO A 87 15.82 19.36 -4.86
N TRP A 88 15.40 18.36 -5.64
CA TRP A 88 15.86 16.98 -5.45
C TRP A 88 17.22 16.81 -6.12
N LEU A 89 18.26 16.56 -5.32
CA LEU A 89 19.65 16.45 -5.82
C LEU A 89 20.09 15.00 -6.04
N GLY A 90 19.20 14.02 -5.89
CA GLY A 90 19.56 12.61 -6.07
C GLY A 90 19.91 12.29 -7.53
N SER A 91 21.15 11.87 -7.75
CA SER A 91 21.76 11.60 -9.05
C SER A 91 21.60 10.12 -9.47
N LEU A 92 22.11 9.79 -10.66
CA LEU A 92 22.20 8.41 -11.14
C LEU A 92 23.06 7.53 -10.22
N ARG A 93 23.96 8.11 -9.41
CA ARG A 93 24.79 7.38 -8.46
C ARG A 93 23.98 6.59 -7.45
N ILE A 94 22.83 7.13 -7.01
CA ILE A 94 21.90 6.44 -6.12
C ILE A 94 21.42 5.12 -6.74
N HIS A 95 21.20 5.07 -8.06
CA HIS A 95 20.78 3.86 -8.75
C HIS A 95 21.85 2.76 -8.67
N TYR A 96 23.12 3.10 -8.89
CA TYR A 96 24.23 2.15 -8.74
C TYR A 96 24.39 1.67 -7.29
N ILE A 97 24.19 2.55 -6.32
CA ILE A 97 24.21 2.16 -4.89
C ILE A 97 23.06 1.20 -4.59
N LEU A 98 21.86 1.44 -5.10
CA LEU A 98 20.73 0.53 -4.94
C LEU A 98 20.99 -0.84 -5.57
N ASN A 99 21.68 -0.89 -6.72
CA ASN A 99 22.14 -2.16 -7.31
C ASN A 99 23.16 -2.86 -6.40
N GLY A 100 24.09 -2.11 -5.81
CA GLY A 100 25.01 -2.63 -4.79
C GLY A 100 24.27 -3.17 -3.56
N VAL A 101 23.29 -2.44 -3.04
CA VAL A 101 22.43 -2.88 -1.93
C VAL A 101 21.69 -4.17 -2.29
N ALA A 102 21.15 -4.27 -3.51
CA ALA A 102 20.47 -5.48 -3.97
C ALA A 102 21.42 -6.68 -4.06
N ASN A 103 22.62 -6.50 -4.63
CA ASN A 103 23.62 -7.55 -4.79
C ASN A 103 24.21 -8.03 -3.46
N LEU A 104 24.29 -7.13 -2.47
CA LEU A 104 24.82 -7.41 -1.13
C LEU A 104 23.70 -7.69 -0.12
N ALA A 105 22.44 -7.75 -0.57
CA ALA A 105 21.33 -8.08 0.32
C ALA A 105 21.48 -9.53 0.77
N PRO A 106 21.29 -9.83 2.07
CA PRO A 106 21.37 -11.20 2.54
C PRO A 106 20.24 -12.02 1.92
N SER A 107 20.47 -13.31 1.66
CA SER A 107 19.45 -14.20 1.09
C SER A 107 18.16 -14.25 1.93
N SER A 108 18.27 -13.99 3.24
CA SER A 108 17.15 -13.86 4.17
C SER A 108 16.25 -12.65 3.91
N SER A 109 16.72 -11.63 3.19
CA SER A 109 15.94 -10.44 2.85
C SER A 109 14.92 -10.67 1.73
N THR A 110 15.07 -11.77 0.98
CA THR A 110 14.16 -12.16 -0.10
C THR A 110 13.36 -13.38 0.30
N LYS A 111 12.03 -13.30 0.23
CA LYS A 111 11.16 -14.46 0.39
C LYS A 111 10.83 -15.03 -0.98
N PRO A 112 10.75 -16.37 -1.14
CA PRO A 112 10.25 -16.94 -2.38
C PRO A 112 8.81 -16.44 -2.64
N PRO A 113 8.39 -16.41 -3.92
CA PRO A 113 7.00 -16.11 -4.26
C PRO A 113 6.05 -16.99 -3.44
N ARG A 114 4.99 -16.38 -2.88
CA ARG A 114 3.96 -17.14 -2.17
C ARG A 114 3.16 -17.97 -3.18
N PRO A 115 2.87 -19.25 -2.90
CA PRO A 115 2.01 -20.04 -3.77
C PRO A 115 0.62 -19.39 -3.89
N PRO A 116 -0.06 -19.55 -5.03
CA PRO A 116 -1.41 -19.04 -5.18
C PRO A 116 -2.36 -19.74 -4.21
N VAL A 117 -3.38 -19.01 -3.76
CA VAL A 117 -4.54 -19.64 -3.12
C VAL A 117 -5.19 -20.55 -4.16
N SER A 118 -5.54 -21.78 -3.78
CA SER A 118 -6.18 -22.74 -4.69
C SER A 118 -7.64 -22.98 -4.31
N HIS A 119 -8.42 -23.51 -5.26
CA HIS A 119 -9.77 -23.97 -5.01
C HIS A 119 -9.84 -24.98 -3.85
N LEU A 120 -8.89 -25.92 -3.79
CA LEU A 120 -8.82 -26.90 -2.70
C LEU A 120 -8.66 -26.24 -1.33
N MET A 121 -7.91 -25.13 -1.23
CA MET A 121 -7.79 -24.38 0.02
C MET A 121 -9.12 -23.75 0.45
N LEU A 122 -9.96 -23.32 -0.50
CA LEU A 122 -11.31 -22.84 -0.18
C LEU A 122 -12.24 -23.97 0.27
N VAL A 123 -12.17 -25.14 -0.37
CA VAL A 123 -12.94 -26.32 0.06
C VAL A 123 -12.56 -26.73 1.48
N LEU A 124 -11.25 -26.78 1.77
CA LEU A 124 -10.76 -27.07 3.12
C LEU A 124 -11.18 -25.99 4.14
N LEU A 125 -11.19 -24.72 3.74
CA LEU A 125 -11.68 -23.65 4.59
C LEU A 125 -13.17 -23.85 4.90
N ALA A 126 -13.99 -24.12 3.87
CA ALA A 126 -15.43 -24.36 4.02
C ALA A 126 -15.74 -25.55 4.93
N SER A 127 -15.00 -26.66 4.80
CA SER A 127 -15.23 -27.88 5.58
C SER A 127 -14.88 -27.75 7.07
N ASN A 128 -14.08 -26.74 7.44
CA ASN A 128 -13.62 -26.54 8.82
C ASN A 128 -14.26 -25.32 9.50
N LEU A 129 -15.05 -24.52 8.77
CA LEU A 129 -15.80 -23.40 9.32
C LEU A 129 -17.21 -23.83 9.72
N ASN A 130 -17.72 -23.29 10.82
CA ASN A 130 -19.11 -23.47 11.20
C ASN A 130 -19.94 -22.28 10.71
N LEU A 131 -20.59 -22.44 9.56
CA LEU A 131 -21.37 -21.39 8.89
C LEU A 131 -22.65 -20.95 9.65
N THR A 132 -22.94 -21.55 10.80
CA THR A 132 -23.96 -21.02 11.73
C THR A 132 -23.45 -19.85 12.57
N PHE A 133 -22.13 -19.68 12.69
CA PHE A 133 -21.51 -18.52 13.32
C PHE A 133 -21.27 -17.40 12.31
N ASN A 134 -21.66 -16.18 12.68
CA ASN A 134 -21.55 -15.00 11.82
C ASN A 134 -20.11 -14.72 11.39
N LEU A 135 -19.14 -14.90 12.28
CA LEU A 135 -17.72 -14.66 11.97
C LEU A 135 -17.22 -15.61 10.87
N ASP A 136 -17.47 -16.91 11.04
CA ASP A 136 -17.08 -17.96 10.09
C ASP A 136 -17.75 -17.75 8.72
N CYS A 137 -19.03 -17.40 8.72
CA CYS A 137 -19.76 -17.05 7.50
C CYS A 137 -19.13 -15.83 6.79
N CYS A 138 -18.79 -14.78 7.53
CA CYS A 138 -18.10 -13.60 6.98
C CYS A 138 -16.69 -13.94 6.45
N CYS A 139 -15.90 -14.74 7.17
CA CYS A 139 -14.59 -15.20 6.73
C CYS A 139 -14.68 -15.99 5.42
N PHE A 140 -15.64 -16.91 5.33
CA PHE A 140 -15.86 -17.70 4.12
C PHE A 140 -16.32 -16.82 2.94
N ALA A 141 -17.28 -15.92 3.17
CA ALA A 141 -17.74 -15.00 2.14
C ALA A 141 -16.62 -14.10 1.62
N ALA A 142 -15.78 -13.53 2.51
CA ALA A 142 -14.64 -12.71 2.13
C ALA A 142 -13.60 -13.49 1.32
N ALA A 143 -13.30 -14.74 1.71
CA ALA A 143 -12.40 -15.61 0.98
C ALA A 143 -12.92 -15.93 -0.44
N CYS A 144 -14.20 -16.29 -0.57
CA CYS A 144 -14.84 -16.53 -1.85
C CYS A 144 -14.89 -15.29 -2.73
N MET A 145 -15.23 -14.12 -2.18
CA MET A 145 -15.26 -12.85 -2.90
C MET A 145 -13.86 -12.47 -3.40
N ALA A 146 -12.83 -12.59 -2.57
CA ALA A 146 -11.45 -12.31 -2.95
C ALA A 146 -10.96 -13.28 -4.05
N PHE A 147 -11.24 -14.57 -3.90
CA PHE A 147 -10.77 -15.58 -4.84
C PHE A 147 -11.50 -15.53 -6.18
N TRP A 148 -12.84 -15.52 -6.20
CA TRP A 148 -13.60 -15.56 -7.45
C TRP A 148 -13.76 -14.20 -8.11
N GLY A 149 -13.84 -13.13 -7.32
CA GLY A 149 -13.86 -11.76 -7.83
C GLY A 149 -12.47 -11.18 -8.11
N GLN A 150 -11.39 -11.90 -7.77
CA GLN A 150 -10.00 -11.41 -7.85
C GLN A 150 -9.81 -10.08 -7.10
N LEU A 151 -10.48 -9.95 -5.95
CA LEU A 151 -10.53 -8.72 -5.17
C LEU A 151 -9.38 -8.66 -4.16
N ARG A 152 -8.88 -7.46 -3.89
CA ARG A 152 -7.98 -7.24 -2.76
C ARG A 152 -8.79 -7.28 -1.48
N LEU A 153 -8.26 -7.91 -0.43
CA LEU A 153 -8.94 -7.92 0.88
C LEU A 153 -9.26 -6.52 1.39
N GLY A 154 -8.38 -5.54 1.16
CA GLY A 154 -8.63 -4.15 1.54
C GLY A 154 -9.72 -3.42 0.74
N GLU A 155 -10.30 -4.04 -0.29
CA GLU A 155 -11.46 -3.52 -1.02
C GLU A 155 -12.78 -4.05 -0.42
N ILE A 156 -12.74 -5.16 0.33
CA ILE A 156 -13.93 -5.85 0.85
C ILE A 156 -13.97 -5.95 2.39
N LEU A 157 -12.84 -5.75 3.08
CA LEU A 157 -12.72 -5.79 4.53
C LEU A 157 -12.18 -4.46 5.07
N SER A 158 -12.69 -4.05 6.23
CA SER A 158 -12.07 -2.95 6.97
C SER A 158 -10.75 -3.40 7.61
N PRO A 159 -9.75 -2.52 7.75
CA PRO A 159 -8.49 -2.87 8.40
C PRO A 159 -8.66 -3.27 9.87
N TRP A 160 -9.65 -2.66 10.54
CA TRP A 160 -9.97 -2.86 11.95
C TRP A 160 -11.49 -2.71 12.15
N GLU A 161 -12.00 -3.32 13.22
CA GLU A 161 -13.42 -3.27 13.59
C GLU A 161 -13.91 -1.82 13.75
N LYS A 162 -13.16 -1.01 14.51
CA LYS A 162 -13.49 0.40 14.77
C LYS A 162 -13.33 1.33 13.56
N SER A 163 -12.74 0.84 12.48
CA SER A 163 -12.51 1.60 11.24
C SER A 163 -13.50 1.24 10.14
N PHE A 164 -14.52 0.43 10.44
CA PHE A 164 -15.57 0.11 9.49
C PHE A 164 -16.33 1.37 9.06
N SER A 165 -16.49 1.52 7.75
CA SER A 165 -17.38 2.52 7.15
C SER A 165 -18.05 1.91 5.94
N SER A 166 -19.37 2.01 5.85
CA SER A 166 -20.14 1.55 4.69
C SER A 166 -19.82 2.31 3.41
N SER A 167 -19.23 3.51 3.51
CA SER A 167 -18.74 4.27 2.36
C SER A 167 -17.44 3.72 1.75
N ASN A 168 -16.73 2.85 2.48
CA ASN A 168 -15.42 2.33 2.05
C ASN A 168 -15.36 0.79 2.04
N THR A 169 -16.33 0.11 2.65
CA THR A 169 -16.33 -1.34 2.81
C THR A 169 -17.55 -1.94 2.13
N VAL A 170 -17.36 -3.06 1.43
CA VAL A 170 -18.46 -3.78 0.79
C VAL A 170 -19.44 -4.32 1.84
N CYS A 171 -20.73 -4.13 1.58
CA CYS A 171 -21.84 -4.66 2.35
C CYS A 171 -22.71 -5.54 1.46
N CYS A 172 -23.56 -6.38 2.05
CA CYS A 172 -24.53 -7.19 1.30
C CYS A 172 -25.45 -6.34 0.41
N SER A 173 -25.75 -5.10 0.81
CA SER A 173 -26.54 -4.14 0.02
C SER A 173 -25.87 -3.75 -1.30
N HIS A 174 -24.56 -3.93 -1.43
CA HIS A 174 -23.82 -3.66 -2.67
C HIS A 174 -23.84 -4.83 -3.65
N LEU A 175 -24.35 -6.00 -3.24
CA LEU A 175 -24.49 -7.17 -4.10
C LEU A 175 -25.86 -7.15 -4.77
N MET A 176 -25.87 -6.90 -6.07
CA MET A 176 -27.10 -6.84 -6.85
C MET A 176 -27.73 -8.22 -7.05
N PRO A 177 -29.04 -8.28 -7.40
CA PRO A 177 -29.68 -9.51 -7.84
C PRO A 177 -28.96 -10.14 -9.03
N PRO A 178 -29.16 -11.45 -9.28
CA PRO A 178 -28.60 -12.11 -10.46
C PRO A 178 -29.01 -11.41 -11.76
N PHE A 179 -28.04 -11.19 -12.65
CA PHE A 179 -28.28 -10.51 -13.94
C PHE A 179 -28.24 -11.48 -15.15
N ASN A 180 -27.97 -12.77 -14.92
CA ASN A 180 -27.97 -13.79 -15.97
C ASN A 180 -28.53 -15.12 -15.46
N GLU A 181 -28.88 -16.02 -16.38
CA GLU A 181 -29.43 -17.36 -16.09
C GLU A 181 -28.47 -18.22 -15.25
N LYS A 182 -27.16 -17.96 -15.35
CA LYS A 182 -26.15 -18.65 -14.56
C LYS A 182 -26.10 -18.16 -13.10
N GLY A 183 -26.87 -17.14 -12.72
CA GLY A 183 -26.94 -16.66 -11.35
C GLY A 183 -25.81 -15.72 -10.95
N SER A 184 -25.05 -15.17 -11.92
CA SER A 184 -23.96 -14.23 -11.63
C SER A 184 -24.52 -12.90 -11.13
N ARG A 185 -23.78 -12.25 -10.23
CA ARG A 185 -24.19 -11.02 -9.57
C ARG A 185 -23.16 -9.92 -9.81
N LEU A 186 -23.61 -8.67 -9.78
CA LEU A 186 -22.72 -7.52 -9.75
C LEU A 186 -22.51 -7.11 -8.29
N CYS A 187 -21.28 -6.91 -7.87
CA CYS A 187 -20.95 -6.34 -6.56
C CYS A 187 -20.31 -4.97 -6.75
N HIS A 188 -20.87 -3.93 -6.14
CA HIS A 188 -20.26 -2.60 -6.15
C HIS A 188 -19.26 -2.45 -5.00
N LEU A 189 -18.00 -2.19 -5.35
CA LEU A 189 -16.95 -1.82 -4.41
C LEU A 189 -17.04 -0.30 -4.19
N PRO A 190 -17.43 0.18 -3.00
CA PRO A 190 -17.64 1.61 -2.78
C PRO A 190 -16.33 2.40 -2.77
N PHE A 191 -15.20 1.72 -2.57
CA PHE A 191 -13.88 2.32 -2.63
C PHE A 191 -12.84 1.37 -3.24
N THR A 192 -12.07 1.87 -4.20
CA THR A 192 -10.85 1.19 -4.69
C THR A 192 -9.66 2.13 -4.64
N LYS A 193 -8.44 1.58 -4.69
CA LYS A 193 -7.22 2.39 -4.68
C LYS A 193 -7.20 3.43 -5.82
N VAL A 194 -7.74 3.08 -6.98
CA VAL A 194 -7.67 3.87 -8.22
C VAL A 194 -8.91 4.76 -8.37
N ALA A 195 -10.11 4.19 -8.30
CA ALA A 195 -11.36 4.94 -8.47
C ALA A 195 -11.74 5.78 -7.23
N LYS A 196 -11.12 5.53 -6.07
CA LYS A 196 -11.46 6.18 -4.79
C LYS A 196 -12.96 5.99 -4.50
N SER A 197 -13.63 7.02 -4.00
CA SER A 197 -15.06 7.03 -3.66
C SER A 197 -16.00 6.89 -4.86
N ARG A 198 -15.50 6.92 -6.10
CA ARG A 198 -16.31 6.57 -7.28
C ARG A 198 -16.66 5.08 -7.28
N GLY A 199 -15.82 4.27 -6.64
CA GLY A 199 -15.97 2.83 -6.61
C GLY A 199 -15.82 2.18 -7.99
N GLU A 200 -15.93 0.86 -8.00
CA GLU A 200 -15.91 0.01 -9.19
C GLU A 200 -16.88 -1.15 -9.00
N SER A 201 -17.43 -1.70 -10.07
CA SER A 201 -18.31 -2.86 -9.99
C SER A 201 -17.62 -4.09 -10.55
N VAL A 202 -17.73 -5.20 -9.84
CA VAL A 202 -17.12 -6.47 -10.18
C VAL A 202 -18.17 -7.55 -10.36
N VAL A 203 -17.94 -8.47 -11.29
CA VAL A 203 -18.84 -9.60 -11.52
C VAL A 203 -18.42 -10.74 -10.60
N ILE A 204 -19.37 -11.22 -9.81
CA ILE A 204 -19.23 -12.41 -8.97
C ILE A 204 -20.00 -13.53 -9.66
N CYS A 205 -19.26 -14.43 -10.29
CA CYS A 205 -19.83 -15.59 -10.96
C CYS A 205 -20.37 -16.59 -9.93
N ARG A 206 -21.54 -17.18 -10.21
CA ARG A 206 -22.03 -18.33 -9.44
C ARG A 206 -21.03 -19.46 -9.59
N GLN A 207 -20.61 -20.00 -8.46
CA GLN A 207 -19.83 -21.24 -8.42
C GLN A 207 -20.81 -22.39 -8.29
N ALA A 208 -20.64 -23.40 -9.13
CA ALA A 208 -21.26 -24.69 -8.95
C ALA A 208 -20.10 -25.64 -8.67
N ASP A 209 -20.03 -26.14 -7.44
CA ASP A 209 -19.14 -27.27 -7.16
C ASP A 209 -19.64 -28.44 -8.02
N ALA A 210 -18.75 -29.03 -8.81
CA ALA A 210 -19.02 -30.26 -9.55
C ALA A 210 -18.91 -31.47 -8.63
#